data_AF-A0A8K0L766-F1
#
_entry.id   AF-A0A8K0L766-F1
#
_cell.length_a   1.000
_cell.length_b   1.000
_cell.length_c   1.000
_cell.angle_alpha   90.00
_cell.angle_beta   90.00
_cell.angle_gamma   90.00
#
_symmetry.space_group_name_H-M   'P 1'
#
loop_
_entity.id
_entity.type
_entity.pdbx_description
1 polymer ?
#
loop_
_entity_poly.entity_id
_entity_poly.type
_entity_poly.pdbx_seq_one_letter_code
_entity_poly.pdbx_strand_id
1 'polypeptide(L)'
;MADVDDKEKDEKLAAAKKRFGELKKKQKKRKEAENKKKEGSRVYYHEICDDVVKNEEETKQDRIGEAADEADEAEDDAGKPVPTRNPTVTLLRNLLVVDRFPSFQAVNSESGVQELYGKQAVRIEELGRQAETLSLAEELKQLRESDDDAATFKSKAAHSNDQAAEFGKQFCSSAGVPNYLNAWLVSKTSIIDILKPDKLSHETNAKSHGQRAVAAEEKSSSLQTEIEKLRESLSSPTVAKPADGEANLKCEVTAADAATQPATNLESKIGILIKLPRESSTRNAAREKEVKDLKARVKAATQARNDAGGGDLWDWKEEEREKLNSRIRDLKAEDFELRRGVPL
;
A
#
# COMPACT_ATOMS: atom_id res chain seq x y z
N MET A 1 34.35 -36.95 8.12
CA MET A 1 33.23 -36.19 8.73
C MET A 1 32.63 -35.13 7.79
N ALA A 2 33.14 -34.95 6.56
CA ALA A 2 32.53 -34.04 5.57
C ALA A 2 31.31 -34.64 4.83
N ASP A 3 31.19 -35.98 4.80
CA ASP A 3 30.17 -36.65 3.98
C ASP A 3 28.73 -36.57 4.52
N VAL A 4 28.54 -36.15 5.78
CA VAL A 4 27.20 -36.05 6.38
C VAL A 4 26.51 -34.75 5.97
N ASP A 5 27.25 -33.64 5.90
CA ASP A 5 26.70 -32.32 5.56
C ASP A 5 26.35 -32.22 4.06
N ASP A 6 27.11 -32.88 3.18
CA ASP A 6 26.82 -32.87 1.75
C ASP A 6 25.59 -33.73 1.40
N LYS A 7 25.39 -34.84 2.12
CA LYS A 7 24.18 -35.67 1.97
C LYS A 7 22.91 -34.92 2.39
N GLU A 8 22.96 -34.14 3.47
CA GLU A 8 21.81 -33.35 3.93
C GLU A 8 21.51 -32.18 2.98
N LYS A 9 22.55 -31.57 2.38
CA LYS A 9 22.37 -30.52 1.36
C LYS A 9 21.72 -31.08 0.10
N ASP A 10 22.13 -32.26 -0.36
CA ASP A 10 21.55 -32.89 -1.54
C ASP A 10 20.08 -33.26 -1.34
N GLU A 11 19.72 -33.74 -0.14
CA GLU A 11 18.32 -34.04 0.20
C GLU A 11 17.45 -32.77 0.26
N LYS A 12 17.97 -31.69 0.87
CA LYS A 12 17.28 -30.39 0.88
C LYS A 12 17.12 -29.80 -0.53
N LEU A 13 18.11 -29.97 -1.39
CA LEU A 13 18.08 -29.46 -2.78
C LEU A 13 17.10 -30.27 -3.64
N ALA A 14 17.00 -31.58 -3.42
CA ALA A 14 15.98 -32.43 -4.02
C ALA A 14 14.55 -32.06 -3.57
N ALA A 15 14.36 -31.82 -2.26
CA ALA A 15 13.08 -31.39 -1.71
C ALA A 15 12.63 -30.02 -2.25
N ALA A 16 13.56 -29.07 -2.38
CA ALA A 16 13.29 -27.75 -2.96
C ALA A 16 12.89 -27.84 -4.44
N LYS A 17 13.61 -28.65 -5.24
CA LYS A 17 13.27 -28.88 -6.66
C LYS A 17 11.89 -29.52 -6.82
N LYS A 18 11.51 -30.46 -5.94
CA LYS A 18 10.18 -31.08 -5.94
C LYS A 18 9.08 -30.06 -5.64
N ARG A 19 9.24 -29.22 -4.60
CA ARG A 19 8.28 -28.16 -4.26
C ARG A 19 8.13 -27.13 -5.38
N PHE A 20 9.22 -26.72 -6.02
CA PHE A 20 9.18 -25.77 -7.14
C PHE A 20 8.43 -26.32 -8.36
N GLY A 21 8.61 -27.61 -8.68
CA GLY A 21 7.88 -28.28 -9.75
C GLY A 21 6.36 -28.34 -9.51
N GLU A 22 5.93 -28.61 -8.28
CA GLU A 22 4.50 -28.61 -7.90
C GLU A 22 3.90 -27.20 -7.98
N LEU A 23 4.64 -26.18 -7.55
CA LEU A 23 4.20 -24.79 -7.62
C LEU A 23 3.98 -24.35 -9.07
N LYS A 24 4.90 -24.73 -9.97
CA LYS A 24 4.78 -24.44 -11.42
C LYS A 24 3.58 -25.15 -12.05
N LYS A 25 3.25 -26.38 -11.63
CA LYS A 25 2.03 -27.08 -12.06
C LYS A 25 0.76 -26.39 -11.55
N LYS A 26 0.74 -25.92 -10.29
CA LYS A 26 -0.40 -25.15 -9.73
C LYS A 26 -0.60 -23.82 -10.48
N GLN A 27 0.47 -23.10 -10.83
CA GLN A 27 0.37 -21.87 -11.61
C GLN A 27 -0.21 -22.09 -13.01
N LYS A 28 0.20 -23.16 -13.72
CA LYS A 28 -0.39 -23.50 -15.03
C LYS A 28 -1.88 -23.83 -14.94
N LYS A 29 -2.29 -24.63 -13.94
CA LYS A 29 -3.72 -24.93 -13.70
C LYS A 29 -4.55 -23.69 -13.38
N ARG A 30 -4.00 -22.72 -12.64
CA ARG A 30 -4.69 -21.44 -12.36
C ARG A 30 -4.93 -20.62 -13.63
N LYS A 31 -3.94 -20.53 -14.54
CA LYS A 31 -4.10 -19.81 -15.82
C LYS A 31 -5.17 -20.45 -16.73
N GLU A 32 -5.27 -21.77 -16.72
CA GLU A 32 -6.27 -22.48 -17.54
C GLU A 32 -7.70 -22.34 -16.98
N ALA A 33 -7.86 -22.31 -15.64
CA ALA A 33 -9.15 -22.06 -15.00
C ALA A 33 -9.65 -20.61 -15.18
N GLU A 34 -8.74 -19.65 -15.32
CA GLU A 34 -9.11 -18.25 -15.52
C GLU A 34 -9.60 -17.95 -16.94
N ASN A 35 -9.07 -18.64 -17.96
CA ASN A 35 -9.54 -18.49 -19.34
C ASN A 35 -10.92 -19.12 -19.58
N LYS A 36 -11.28 -20.21 -18.89
CA LYS A 36 -12.64 -20.78 -18.97
C LYS A 36 -13.74 -19.92 -18.34
N LYS A 37 -13.40 -18.94 -17.50
CA LYS A 37 -14.38 -18.09 -16.80
C LYS A 37 -14.74 -16.79 -17.55
N LYS A 38 -14.05 -16.48 -18.66
CA LYS A 38 -14.32 -15.26 -19.47
C LYS A 38 -15.29 -15.46 -20.64
N GLU A 39 -15.74 -16.69 -20.94
CA GLU A 39 -16.69 -16.95 -22.03
C GLU A 39 -18.14 -17.26 -21.60
N GLY A 40 -18.45 -17.31 -20.29
CA GLY A 40 -19.71 -17.90 -19.82
C GLY A 40 -20.50 -17.11 -18.76
N SER A 41 -20.46 -15.77 -18.73
CA SER A 41 -21.29 -15.02 -17.78
C SER A 41 -21.87 -13.75 -18.39
N ARG A 42 -22.92 -13.94 -19.18
CA ARG A 42 -23.93 -12.92 -19.50
C ARG A 42 -25.31 -13.56 -19.31
N VAL A 43 -26.11 -12.94 -18.44
CA VAL A 43 -27.56 -13.16 -18.16
C VAL A 43 -27.93 -14.33 -17.22
N TYR A 44 -28.39 -14.03 -15.99
CA TYR A 44 -29.79 -14.21 -15.48
C TYR A 44 -29.84 -14.04 -13.93
N TYR A 45 -30.79 -13.25 -13.41
CA TYR A 45 -31.16 -13.17 -11.98
C TYR A 45 -32.57 -13.80 -11.80
N HIS A 46 -32.79 -14.69 -10.82
CA HIS A 46 -33.71 -14.51 -9.67
C HIS A 46 -33.85 -15.77 -8.79
N GLU A 47 -33.63 -15.58 -7.48
CA GLU A 47 -34.39 -16.02 -6.28
C GLU A 47 -34.69 -17.50 -5.90
N ILE A 48 -34.22 -17.84 -4.66
CA ILE A 48 -34.83 -18.62 -3.54
C ILE A 48 -34.86 -20.16 -3.71
N CYS A 49 -34.46 -21.07 -2.79
CA CYS A 49 -34.45 -21.14 -1.31
C CYS A 49 -33.37 -22.14 -0.80
N ASP A 50 -32.90 -21.90 0.44
CA ASP A 50 -32.58 -22.83 1.55
C ASP A 50 -31.91 -24.21 1.42
N ASP A 51 -31.01 -24.40 2.41
CA ASP A 51 -30.56 -25.62 3.11
C ASP A 51 -29.62 -26.65 2.43
N VAL A 52 -28.37 -26.66 2.92
CA VAL A 52 -27.71 -27.77 3.66
C VAL A 52 -26.18 -27.60 3.58
N VAL A 53 -25.61 -27.23 4.74
CA VAL A 53 -24.36 -27.71 5.36
C VAL A 53 -23.26 -28.26 4.44
N LYS A 54 -22.13 -27.55 4.36
CA LYS A 54 -20.78 -28.01 4.82
C LYS A 54 -19.68 -27.02 4.44
N ASN A 55 -19.06 -26.49 5.49
CA ASN A 55 -17.63 -26.27 5.75
C ASN A 55 -16.66 -25.66 4.71
N GLU A 56 -15.81 -24.83 5.31
CA GLU A 56 -14.43 -24.44 4.95
C GLU A 56 -14.32 -23.33 3.89
N GLU A 57 -14.14 -22.07 4.33
CA GLU A 57 -12.91 -21.43 4.84
C GLU A 57 -11.99 -20.96 3.70
N GLU A 58 -11.46 -19.76 3.89
CA GLU A 58 -10.47 -19.02 3.07
C GLU A 58 -10.96 -18.08 1.94
N THR A 59 -11.32 -16.88 2.42
CA THR A 59 -10.78 -15.56 2.02
C THR A 59 -10.26 -15.37 0.59
N LYS A 60 -10.95 -14.47 -0.13
CA LYS A 60 -10.50 -13.78 -1.34
C LYS A 60 -10.11 -12.35 -1.01
N GLN A 61 -8.86 -12.00 -1.30
CA GLN A 61 -8.28 -10.67 -1.58
C GLN A 61 -6.92 -11.00 -2.25
N ASP A 62 -6.40 -10.35 -3.28
CA ASP A 62 -6.82 -9.19 -4.06
C ASP A 62 -6.21 -9.32 -5.47
N ARG A 63 -6.89 -8.73 -6.45
CA ARG A 63 -6.48 -8.69 -7.86
C ARG A 63 -5.37 -7.64 -8.05
N ILE A 64 -4.24 -8.03 -8.64
CA ILE A 64 -3.35 -7.10 -9.33
C ILE A 64 -3.40 -7.46 -10.81
N GLY A 65 -4.04 -6.58 -11.58
CA GLY A 65 -4.07 -6.62 -13.04
C GLY A 65 -2.71 -6.23 -13.61
N GLU A 66 -2.23 -7.09 -14.50
CA GLU A 66 -1.04 -6.97 -15.33
C GLU A 66 -1.46 -6.36 -16.69
N ALA A 67 -0.79 -5.29 -17.12
CA ALA A 67 -0.77 -4.77 -18.49
C ALA A 67 0.70 -4.36 -18.73
N ALA A 68 1.49 -5.02 -19.59
CA ALA A 68 1.43 -5.03 -21.06
C ALA A 68 1.29 -3.59 -21.57
N ASP A 69 2.38 -2.85 -21.79
CA ASP A 69 3.37 -3.00 -22.87
C ASP A 69 2.70 -3.13 -24.23
N GLU A 70 2.53 -2.00 -24.90
CA GLU A 70 2.51 -1.91 -26.35
C GLU A 70 2.82 -0.45 -26.75
N ALA A 71 3.85 -0.32 -27.56
CA ALA A 71 4.11 0.81 -28.43
C ALA A 71 2.90 1.03 -29.35
N ASP A 72 2.59 2.27 -29.70
CA ASP A 72 2.62 2.62 -31.11
C ASP A 72 2.58 4.13 -31.39
N GLU A 73 3.00 4.40 -32.61
CA GLU A 73 3.30 5.64 -33.27
C GLU A 73 2.17 6.68 -33.31
N ALA A 74 2.61 7.92 -33.48
CA ALA A 74 1.77 9.07 -33.74
C ALA A 74 1.31 9.06 -35.21
N GLU A 75 -0.01 9.10 -35.43
CA GLU A 75 -0.56 9.82 -36.58
C GLU A 75 -1.80 10.63 -36.17
N ASP A 76 -1.80 11.87 -36.64
CA ASP A 76 -2.90 12.83 -36.68
C ASP A 76 -4.13 12.24 -37.39
N ASP A 77 -5.32 12.34 -36.79
CA ASP A 77 -6.52 12.62 -37.60
C ASP A 77 -7.60 13.38 -36.82
N ALA A 78 -8.20 14.31 -37.54
CA ALA A 78 -9.04 15.38 -37.09
C ALA A 78 -10.45 14.93 -36.67
N GLY A 79 -10.92 15.56 -35.59
CA GLY A 79 -12.27 16.09 -35.43
C GLY A 79 -13.47 15.16 -35.67
N LYS A 80 -14.14 14.76 -34.58
CA LYS A 80 -15.61 14.59 -34.50
C LYS A 80 -16.10 14.71 -33.06
N PRO A 81 -17.18 15.47 -32.78
CA PRO A 81 -17.74 15.60 -31.43
C PRO A 81 -18.59 14.37 -31.05
N VAL A 82 -18.35 13.84 -29.85
CA VAL A 82 -19.13 12.73 -29.28
C VAL A 82 -20.46 13.26 -28.74
N PRO A 83 -21.63 12.69 -29.13
CA PRO A 83 -22.93 13.16 -28.71
C PRO A 83 -23.29 12.73 -27.29
N THR A 84 -23.74 13.71 -26.50
CA THR A 84 -24.30 13.61 -25.16
C THR A 84 -25.58 12.76 -25.17
N ARG A 85 -25.54 11.59 -24.52
CA ARG A 85 -26.73 10.76 -24.30
C ARG A 85 -27.42 11.14 -22.99
N ASN A 86 -28.54 11.84 -23.10
CA ASN A 86 -29.53 11.94 -22.03
C ASN A 86 -30.27 10.59 -21.89
N PRO A 87 -30.47 10.03 -20.69
CA PRO A 87 -31.41 8.94 -20.50
C PRO A 87 -32.85 9.49 -20.45
N THR A 88 -33.60 9.21 -21.52
CA THR A 88 -35.03 9.46 -21.63
C THR A 88 -35.81 8.54 -20.69
N VAL A 89 -36.61 9.13 -19.81
CA VAL A 89 -37.61 8.45 -18.98
C VAL A 89 -38.80 8.08 -19.87
N THR A 90 -38.98 6.79 -20.16
CA THR A 90 -40.23 6.28 -20.76
C THR A 90 -41.07 5.59 -19.70
N LEU A 91 -42.05 6.34 -19.18
CA LEU A 91 -43.25 5.87 -18.50
C LEU A 91 -44.26 5.41 -19.55
N LEU A 92 -44.47 4.10 -19.71
CA LEU A 92 -45.71 3.53 -20.27
C LEU A 92 -45.94 2.18 -19.58
N ARG A 93 -46.92 2.06 -18.68
CA ARG A 93 -48.33 1.70 -18.95
C ARG A 93 -48.43 0.37 -19.71
N ASN A 94 -48.96 -0.66 -19.01
CA ASN A 94 -49.52 -1.95 -19.44
C ASN A 94 -49.14 -2.98 -18.35
N LEU A 95 -49.99 -3.82 -17.78
CA LEU A 95 -51.35 -4.28 -18.10
C LEU A 95 -51.95 -4.85 -16.80
N LEU A 96 -53.27 -4.72 -16.69
CA LEU A 96 -54.11 -5.51 -15.80
C LEU A 96 -53.72 -7.00 -15.87
N VAL A 97 -53.30 -7.57 -14.74
CA VAL A 97 -53.51 -8.99 -14.45
C VAL A 97 -54.14 -9.06 -13.07
N VAL A 98 -55.44 -9.34 -13.08
CA VAL A 98 -56.25 -9.70 -11.92
C VAL A 98 -55.88 -11.13 -11.57
N ASP A 99 -54.97 -11.31 -10.62
CA ASP A 99 -54.82 -12.58 -9.92
C ASP A 99 -54.80 -12.36 -8.42
N ARG A 100 -56.01 -12.43 -7.87
CA ARG A 100 -56.38 -13.10 -6.62
C ARG A 100 -55.29 -13.17 -5.54
N PHE A 101 -55.14 -12.07 -4.81
CA PHE A 101 -54.36 -12.03 -3.58
C PHE A 101 -55.01 -12.87 -2.46
N PRO A 102 -54.22 -13.63 -1.68
CA PRO A 102 -54.65 -14.09 -0.38
C PRO A 102 -54.81 -12.88 0.54
N SER A 103 -55.92 -12.86 1.28
CA SER A 103 -56.28 -11.84 2.26
C SER A 103 -55.11 -11.48 3.18
N PHE A 104 -54.43 -10.37 2.90
CA PHE A 104 -53.53 -9.74 3.87
C PHE A 104 -54.38 -9.16 4.99
N GLN A 105 -54.21 -9.74 6.18
CA GLN A 105 -54.67 -9.12 7.41
C GLN A 105 -54.10 -7.70 7.47
N ALA A 106 -54.98 -6.73 7.66
CA ALA A 106 -54.64 -5.35 7.97
C ALA A 106 -53.94 -5.32 9.34
N VAL A 107 -52.65 -5.64 9.36
CA VAL A 107 -51.76 -5.29 10.46
C VAL A 107 -51.46 -3.81 10.31
N ASN A 108 -51.74 -3.05 11.37
CA ASN A 108 -51.55 -1.61 11.46
C ASN A 108 -50.19 -1.19 10.89
N SER A 109 -50.20 -0.65 9.66
CA SER A 109 -49.02 -0.49 8.79
C SER A 109 -47.96 0.47 9.35
N GLU A 110 -48.33 1.33 10.30
CA GLU A 110 -47.42 2.27 10.94
C GLU A 110 -46.50 1.61 11.97
N SER A 111 -47.01 0.65 12.73
CA SER A 111 -46.23 -0.06 13.76
C SER A 111 -45.18 -0.99 13.12
N GLY A 112 -45.53 -1.66 12.02
CA GLY A 112 -44.60 -2.57 11.33
C GLY A 112 -43.41 -1.86 10.69
N VAL A 113 -43.63 -0.65 10.16
CA VAL A 113 -42.54 0.16 9.56
C VAL A 113 -41.57 0.65 10.63
N GLN A 114 -42.07 1.08 11.79
CA GLN A 114 -41.22 1.52 12.89
C GLN A 114 -40.40 0.36 13.49
N GLU A 115 -40.99 -0.83 13.60
CA GLU A 115 -40.26 -2.04 13.99
C GLU A 115 -39.17 -2.44 12.99
N LEU A 116 -39.45 -2.33 11.68
CA LEU A 116 -38.46 -2.62 10.63
C LEU A 116 -37.29 -1.64 10.68
N TYR A 117 -37.55 -0.35 10.88
CA TYR A 117 -36.51 0.67 11.07
C TYR A 117 -35.67 0.40 12.33
N GLY A 118 -36.31 0.02 13.44
CA GLY A 118 -35.62 -0.36 14.67
C GLY A 118 -34.69 -1.58 14.46
N LYS A 119 -35.20 -2.63 13.80
CA LYS A 119 -34.41 -3.82 13.44
C LYS A 119 -33.25 -3.50 12.52
N GLN A 120 -33.45 -2.59 11.56
CA GLN A 120 -32.39 -2.16 10.64
C GLN A 120 -31.31 -1.36 11.37
N ALA A 121 -31.67 -0.48 12.30
CA ALA A 121 -30.72 0.29 13.11
C ALA A 121 -29.84 -0.63 13.98
N VAL A 122 -30.44 -1.61 14.66
CA VAL A 122 -29.70 -2.60 15.47
C VAL A 122 -28.74 -3.41 14.60
N ARG A 123 -29.18 -3.85 13.42
CA ARG A 123 -28.32 -4.59 12.49
C ARG A 123 -27.13 -3.76 11.97
N ILE A 124 -27.35 -2.47 11.72
CA ILE A 124 -26.27 -1.55 11.31
C ILE A 124 -25.27 -1.34 12.45
N GLU A 125 -25.74 -1.18 13.69
CA GLU A 125 -24.87 -1.07 14.86
C GLU A 125 -24.03 -2.33 15.08
N GLU A 126 -24.65 -3.51 14.96
CA GLU A 126 -23.95 -4.79 15.10
C GLU A 126 -22.90 -5.02 14.00
N LEU A 127 -23.22 -4.68 12.75
CA LEU A 127 -22.24 -4.71 11.64
C LEU A 127 -21.10 -3.71 11.86
N GLY A 128 -21.38 -2.53 12.42
CA GLY A 128 -20.36 -1.55 12.81
C GLY A 128 -19.41 -2.12 13.86
N ARG A 129 -19.95 -2.77 14.90
CA ARG A 129 -19.14 -3.44 15.94
C ARG A 129 -18.27 -4.57 15.38
N GLN A 130 -18.78 -5.35 14.42
CA GLN A 130 -18.00 -6.41 13.77
C GLN A 130 -16.88 -5.85 12.87
N ALA A 131 -17.12 -4.75 12.17
CA ALA A 131 -16.09 -4.09 11.37
C ALA A 131 -14.96 -3.52 12.24
N GLU A 132 -15.31 -2.94 13.39
CA GLU A 132 -14.34 -2.39 14.33
C GLU A 132 -13.44 -3.48 14.95
N THR A 133 -14.00 -4.63 15.33
CA THR A 133 -13.21 -5.75 15.86
C THR A 133 -12.28 -6.36 14.82
N LEU A 134 -12.70 -6.46 13.55
CA LEU A 134 -11.86 -6.92 12.45
C LEU A 134 -10.73 -5.93 12.15
N SER A 135 -11.00 -4.62 12.17
CA SER A 135 -9.98 -3.58 12.00
C SER A 135 -8.91 -3.64 13.10
N LEU A 136 -9.33 -3.82 14.35
CA LEU A 136 -8.41 -3.96 15.50
C LEU A 136 -7.55 -5.23 15.40
N ALA A 137 -8.12 -6.33 14.89
CA ALA A 137 -7.39 -7.58 14.70
C ALA A 137 -6.31 -7.47 13.60
N GLU A 138 -6.58 -6.76 12.50
CA GLU A 138 -5.59 -6.49 11.45
C GLU A 138 -4.47 -5.58 11.93
N GLU A 139 -4.78 -4.55 12.73
CA GLU A 139 -3.79 -3.63 13.27
C GLU A 139 -2.82 -4.32 14.25
N LEU A 140 -3.33 -5.23 15.10
CA LEU A 140 -2.49 -6.06 15.97
C LEU A 140 -1.62 -7.06 15.20
N LYS A 141 -2.10 -7.56 14.05
CA LYS A 141 -1.31 -8.43 13.18
C LYS A 141 -0.18 -7.67 12.50
N GLN A 142 -0.42 -6.45 12.02
CA GLN A 142 0.62 -5.59 11.46
C GLN A 142 1.70 -5.25 12.49
N LEU A 143 1.31 -4.98 13.75
CA LEU A 143 2.28 -4.73 14.82
C LEU A 143 3.19 -5.94 15.06
N ARG A 144 2.63 -7.17 15.11
CA ARG A 144 3.43 -8.40 15.23
C ARG A 144 4.39 -8.62 14.07
N GLU A 145 3.93 -8.43 12.83
CA GLU A 145 4.80 -8.57 11.65
C GLU A 145 5.93 -7.52 11.66
N SER A 146 5.66 -6.30 12.13
CA SER A 146 6.68 -5.24 12.24
C SER A 146 7.74 -5.51 13.34
N ASP A 147 7.36 -6.17 14.44
CA ASP A 147 8.27 -6.55 15.51
C ASP A 147 9.21 -7.70 15.10
N ASP A 148 8.70 -8.68 14.33
CA ASP A 148 9.51 -9.77 13.79
C ASP A 148 10.57 -9.23 12.80
N ASP A 149 10.19 -8.29 11.93
CA ASP A 149 11.13 -7.61 11.05
C ASP A 149 12.19 -6.83 11.85
N ALA A 150 11.80 -6.11 12.90
CA ALA A 150 12.73 -5.39 13.76
C ALA A 150 13.74 -6.34 14.45
N ALA A 151 13.31 -7.53 14.87
CA ALA A 151 14.18 -8.55 15.44
C ALA A 151 15.20 -9.08 14.41
N THR A 152 14.79 -9.33 13.16
CA THR A 152 15.72 -9.75 12.10
C THR A 152 16.74 -8.67 11.76
N PHE A 153 16.35 -7.39 11.73
CA PHE A 153 17.27 -6.27 11.51
C PHE A 153 18.28 -6.12 12.66
N LYS A 154 17.86 -6.28 13.92
CA LYS A 154 18.76 -6.26 15.08
C LYS A 154 19.78 -7.39 15.06
N SER A 155 19.35 -8.61 14.71
CA SER A 155 20.26 -9.76 14.57
C SER A 155 21.29 -9.53 13.45
N LYS A 156 20.87 -8.99 12.31
CA LYS A 156 21.77 -8.68 11.19
C LYS A 156 22.76 -7.56 11.51
N ALA A 157 22.34 -6.55 12.29
CA ALA A 157 23.21 -5.48 12.76
C ALA A 157 24.27 -5.99 13.75
N ALA A 158 23.91 -6.87 14.68
CA ALA A 158 24.86 -7.52 15.59
C ALA A 158 25.89 -8.35 14.81
N HIS A 159 25.43 -9.13 13.82
CA HIS A 159 26.32 -9.98 13.02
C HIS A 159 27.32 -9.18 12.16
N SER A 160 26.92 -8.01 11.66
CA SER A 160 27.81 -7.09 10.95
C SER A 160 28.84 -6.43 11.87
N ASN A 161 28.49 -6.18 13.13
CA ASN A 161 29.39 -5.58 14.11
C ASN A 161 30.47 -6.58 14.55
N ASP A 162 30.11 -7.86 14.73
CA ASP A 162 31.06 -8.92 15.07
C ASP A 162 32.06 -9.18 13.93
N GLN A 163 31.62 -9.14 12.66
CA GLN A 163 32.53 -9.19 11.51
C GLN A 163 33.52 -8.02 11.50
N ALA A 164 33.06 -6.80 11.77
CA ALA A 164 33.94 -5.63 11.82
C ALA A 164 35.01 -5.75 12.93
N ALA A 165 34.65 -6.32 14.07
CA ALA A 165 35.58 -6.58 15.17
C ALA A 165 36.62 -7.67 14.84
N GLU A 166 36.25 -8.73 14.10
CA GLU A 166 37.20 -9.74 13.63
C GLU A 166 38.21 -9.18 12.62
N PHE A 167 37.77 -8.38 11.66
CA PHE A 167 38.70 -7.72 10.72
C PHE A 167 39.69 -6.80 11.45
N GLY A 168 39.23 -6.02 12.44
CA GLY A 168 40.12 -5.17 13.24
C GLY A 168 41.22 -5.94 13.99
N LYS A 169 40.93 -7.16 14.46
CA LYS A 169 41.92 -8.01 15.16
C LYS A 169 42.96 -8.62 14.20
N GLN A 170 42.55 -9.03 13.00
CA GLN A 170 43.49 -9.56 12.01
C GLN A 170 44.50 -8.51 11.53
N PHE A 171 44.13 -7.22 11.53
CA PHE A 171 45.02 -6.13 11.10
C PHE A 171 45.98 -5.63 12.20
N CYS A 172 45.68 -5.81 13.48
CA CYS A 172 46.55 -5.36 14.58
C CYS A 172 47.69 -6.35 14.91
N SER A 173 47.61 -7.61 14.44
CA SER A 173 48.62 -8.64 14.74
C SER A 173 49.77 -8.72 13.74
N SER A 174 49.71 -8.00 12.61
CA SER A 174 50.84 -7.93 11.66
C SER A 174 51.57 -6.60 11.79
N ALA A 175 52.60 -6.57 12.64
CA ALA A 175 53.54 -5.47 12.74
C ALA A 175 54.34 -5.35 11.43
N GLY A 176 53.85 -4.52 10.51
CA GLY A 176 54.57 -4.15 9.30
C GLY A 176 53.70 -4.07 8.05
N VAL A 177 52.89 -3.01 7.91
CA VAL A 177 52.41 -2.57 6.59
C VAL A 177 52.47 -1.04 6.53
N PRO A 178 53.46 -0.44 5.83
CA PRO A 178 53.53 0.99 5.58
C PRO A 178 52.72 1.40 4.34
N ASN A 179 52.18 2.61 4.35
CA ASN A 179 51.56 3.37 3.25
C ASN A 179 50.29 2.84 2.56
N TYR A 180 50.09 1.54 2.36
CA TYR A 180 48.89 1.04 1.65
C TYR A 180 47.60 1.28 2.44
N LEU A 181 47.68 1.21 3.78
CA LEU A 181 46.55 1.46 4.67
C LEU A 181 46.10 2.93 4.65
N ASN A 182 47.04 3.87 4.48
CA ASN A 182 46.72 5.29 4.41
C ASN A 182 46.03 5.64 3.08
N ALA A 183 46.51 5.08 1.97
CA ALA A 183 45.84 5.21 0.67
C ALA A 183 44.45 4.57 0.68
N TRP A 184 44.29 3.42 1.35
CA TRP A 184 42.99 2.77 1.52
C TRP A 184 42.04 3.54 2.44
N LEU A 185 42.55 4.13 3.53
CA LEU A 185 41.75 5.00 4.41
C LEU A 185 41.27 6.22 3.65
N VAL A 186 42.15 6.88 2.87
CA VAL A 186 41.81 8.05 2.05
C VAL A 186 40.80 7.70 0.95
N SER A 187 40.95 6.53 0.31
CA SER A 187 40.00 6.04 -0.69
C SER A 187 38.63 5.74 -0.05
N LYS A 188 38.60 5.15 1.15
CA LYS A 188 37.34 4.87 1.86
C LYS A 188 36.68 6.11 2.43
N THR A 189 37.44 7.09 2.95
CA THR A 189 36.85 8.36 3.39
C THR A 189 36.29 9.16 2.20
N SER A 190 36.93 9.11 1.03
CA SER A 190 36.39 9.69 -0.20
C SER A 190 35.05 9.03 -0.63
N ILE A 191 34.94 7.71 -0.54
CA ILE A 191 33.67 7.00 -0.80
C ILE A 191 32.61 7.32 0.27
N ILE A 192 32.99 7.50 1.53
CA ILE A 192 32.07 7.92 2.61
C ILE A 192 31.52 9.33 2.36
N ASP A 193 32.29 10.24 1.78
CA ASP A 193 31.79 11.57 1.40
C ASP A 193 30.83 11.52 0.19
N ILE A 194 31.00 10.55 -0.73
CA ILE A 194 30.06 10.31 -1.84
C ILE A 194 28.80 9.56 -1.35
N LEU A 195 28.94 8.69 -0.35
CA LEU A 195 27.86 7.91 0.27
C LEU A 195 27.23 8.60 1.48
N LYS A 196 27.58 9.84 1.81
CA LYS A 196 26.75 10.67 2.69
C LYS A 196 25.42 10.88 1.96
N PRO A 197 24.36 10.14 2.32
CA PRO A 197 23.09 10.29 1.65
C PRO A 197 22.56 11.67 2.04
N ASP A 198 22.28 12.51 1.05
CA ASP A 198 21.33 13.64 1.03
C ASP A 198 20.64 13.99 2.36
N LYS A 199 21.39 14.39 3.38
CA LYS A 199 20.83 14.90 4.64
C LYS A 199 20.04 16.19 4.40
N LEU A 200 20.42 16.92 3.35
CA LEU A 200 19.69 18.10 2.86
C LEU A 200 18.27 17.77 2.37
N SER A 201 18.08 16.68 1.63
CA SER A 201 16.77 16.30 1.10
C SER A 201 15.79 15.84 2.19
N HIS A 202 16.31 15.22 3.25
CA HIS A 202 15.48 14.80 4.40
C HIS A 202 15.12 15.99 5.31
N GLU A 203 16.00 16.99 5.43
CA GLU A 203 15.77 18.19 6.23
C GLU A 203 14.76 19.15 5.57
N THR A 204 14.78 19.28 4.23
CA THR A 204 13.75 20.05 3.52
C THR A 204 12.36 19.41 3.62
N ASN A 205 12.28 18.08 3.57
CA ASN A 205 11.02 17.36 3.76
C ASN A 205 10.49 17.49 5.19
N ALA A 206 11.35 17.37 6.21
CA ALA A 206 10.96 17.57 7.61
C ALA A 206 10.43 18.99 7.87
N LYS A 207 11.07 20.02 7.29
CA LYS A 207 10.60 21.41 7.39
C LYS A 207 9.25 21.62 6.69
N SER A 208 9.03 21.01 5.51
CA SER A 208 7.74 21.09 4.80
C SER A 208 6.60 20.42 5.57
N HIS A 209 6.86 19.27 6.21
CA HIS A 209 5.87 18.60 7.06
C HIS A 209 5.54 19.42 8.31
N GLY A 210 6.53 20.04 8.94
CA GLY A 210 6.32 20.95 10.08
C GLY A 210 5.44 22.14 9.72
N GLN A 211 5.70 22.80 8.58
CA GLN A 211 4.86 23.92 8.11
C GLN A 211 3.43 23.49 7.81
N ARG A 212 3.23 22.29 7.26
CA ARG A 212 1.88 21.76 6.98
C ARG A 212 1.11 21.43 8.26
N ALA A 213 1.79 20.98 9.31
CA ALA A 213 1.18 20.74 10.62
C ALA A 213 0.71 22.05 11.27
N VAL A 214 1.56 23.08 11.30
CA VAL A 214 1.20 24.40 11.83
C VAL A 214 0.01 25.01 11.07
N ALA A 215 0.03 24.96 9.73
CA ALA A 215 -1.09 25.46 8.93
C ALA A 215 -2.40 24.67 9.13
N ALA A 216 -2.33 23.41 9.57
CA ALA A 216 -3.51 22.63 9.93
C ALA A 216 -4.03 22.99 11.32
N GLU A 217 -3.14 23.23 12.30
CA GLU A 217 -3.49 23.69 13.65
C GLU A 217 -4.16 25.06 13.64
N GLU A 218 -3.64 26.02 12.86
CA GLU A 218 -4.24 27.35 12.69
C GLU A 218 -5.67 27.28 12.10
N LYS A 219 -5.89 26.38 11.12
CA LYS A 219 -7.22 26.16 10.56
C LYS A 219 -8.17 25.52 11.57
N SER A 220 -7.68 24.57 12.37
CA SER A 220 -8.47 23.94 13.41
C SER A 220 -8.89 24.93 14.49
N SER A 221 -7.98 25.81 14.94
CA SER A 221 -8.30 26.83 15.94
C SER A 221 -9.30 27.85 15.38
N SER A 222 -9.13 28.29 14.13
CA SER A 222 -10.07 29.20 13.47
C SER A 222 -11.48 28.59 13.37
N LEU A 223 -11.60 27.32 12.95
CA LEU A 223 -12.90 26.63 12.89
C LEU A 223 -13.52 26.47 14.28
N GLN A 224 -12.70 26.22 15.30
CA GLN A 224 -13.16 26.07 16.67
C GLN A 224 -13.76 27.39 17.21
N THR A 225 -13.12 28.53 16.92
CA THR A 225 -13.67 29.85 17.28
C THR A 225 -14.97 30.18 16.55
N GLU A 226 -15.12 29.75 15.30
CA GLU A 226 -16.36 29.94 14.53
C GLU A 226 -17.51 29.09 15.11
N ILE A 227 -17.23 27.84 15.48
CA ILE A 227 -18.20 26.96 16.15
C ILE A 227 -18.66 27.57 17.48
N GLU A 228 -17.75 28.12 18.27
CA GLU A 228 -18.08 28.75 19.55
C GLU A 228 -18.95 30.00 19.36
N LYS A 229 -18.63 30.85 18.39
CA LYS A 229 -19.44 32.02 18.02
C LYS A 229 -20.85 31.65 17.53
N LEU A 230 -20.98 30.59 16.73
CA LEU A 230 -22.27 30.07 16.28
C LEU A 230 -23.07 29.50 17.45
N ARG A 231 -22.40 28.83 18.39
CA ARG A 231 -23.02 28.29 19.61
C ARG A 231 -23.54 29.41 20.51
N GLU A 232 -22.78 30.48 20.69
CA GLU A 232 -23.20 31.65 21.46
C GLU A 232 -24.41 32.34 20.80
N SER A 233 -24.41 32.45 19.47
CA SER A 233 -25.54 33.00 18.71
C SER A 233 -26.82 32.17 18.90
N LEU A 234 -26.71 30.83 18.90
CA LEU A 234 -27.84 29.92 19.11
C LEU A 234 -28.30 29.82 20.58
N SER A 235 -27.40 30.05 21.53
CA SER A 235 -27.70 29.95 22.96
C SER A 235 -28.31 31.21 23.56
N SER A 236 -28.49 32.28 22.78
CA SER A 236 -29.23 33.46 23.20
C SER A 236 -30.73 33.24 22.96
N PRO A 237 -31.54 32.93 23.99
CA PRO A 237 -32.98 32.81 23.83
C PRO A 237 -33.53 34.19 23.45
N THR A 238 -34.00 34.36 22.22
CA THR A 238 -34.82 35.50 21.81
C THR A 238 -36.14 35.45 22.57
N VAL A 239 -36.13 35.99 23.79
CA VAL A 239 -37.33 36.27 24.58
C VAL A 239 -38.01 37.50 23.97
N ALA A 240 -38.69 37.30 22.84
CA ALA A 240 -39.60 38.28 22.27
C ALA A 240 -40.97 38.10 22.92
N LYS A 241 -41.30 39.01 23.85
CA LYS A 241 -42.60 39.15 24.48
C LYS A 241 -43.60 39.70 23.43
N PRO A 242 -44.71 39.01 23.11
CA PRO A 242 -45.65 39.48 22.10
C PRO A 242 -46.57 40.57 22.67
N ALA A 243 -46.54 41.75 22.08
CA ALA A 243 -47.54 42.80 22.27
C ALA A 243 -47.87 43.46 20.90
N ASP A 244 -49.15 43.38 20.55
CA ASP A 244 -49.92 44.20 19.61
C ASP A 244 -49.53 44.30 18.11
N GLY A 245 -50.22 43.48 17.30
CA GLY A 245 -51.09 43.93 16.20
C GLY A 245 -50.48 44.27 14.85
N GLU A 246 -49.50 45.18 14.76
CA GLU A 246 -48.97 45.69 13.47
C GLU A 246 -47.49 45.36 13.23
N ALA A 247 -46.80 44.82 14.24
CA ALA A 247 -45.44 44.31 14.11
C ALA A 247 -45.36 42.92 13.42
N ASN A 248 -46.51 42.29 13.11
CA ASN A 248 -46.58 40.91 12.66
C ASN A 248 -45.92 40.68 11.29
N LEU A 249 -46.00 41.64 10.37
CA LEU A 249 -45.36 41.54 9.05
C LEU A 249 -43.83 41.71 9.12
N LYS A 250 -43.30 42.51 10.05
CA LYS A 250 -41.84 42.66 10.21
C LYS A 250 -41.23 41.43 10.90
N CYS A 251 -41.92 40.83 11.88
CA CYS A 251 -41.49 39.58 12.48
C CYS A 251 -41.51 38.41 11.48
N GLU A 252 -42.53 38.32 10.62
CA GLU A 252 -42.56 37.31 9.54
C GLU A 252 -41.42 37.48 8.53
N VAL A 253 -41.07 38.71 8.16
CA VAL A 253 -39.93 38.97 7.26
C VAL A 253 -38.60 38.59 7.91
N THR A 254 -38.40 38.90 9.20
CA THR A 254 -37.18 38.47 9.91
C THR A 254 -37.13 36.96 10.15
N ALA A 255 -38.27 36.28 10.28
CA ALA A 255 -38.35 34.82 10.38
C ALA A 255 -38.07 34.15 9.03
N ALA A 256 -38.50 34.76 7.92
CA ALA A 256 -38.17 34.30 6.57
C ALA A 256 -36.67 34.46 6.27
N ASP A 257 -36.05 35.58 6.66
CA ASP A 257 -34.59 35.78 6.52
C ASP A 257 -33.78 34.87 7.44
N ALA A 258 -34.28 34.55 8.63
CA ALA A 258 -33.66 33.58 9.53
C ALA A 258 -33.75 32.14 8.97
N ALA A 259 -34.70 31.85 8.06
CA ALA A 259 -34.84 30.55 7.40
C ALA A 259 -34.04 30.42 6.09
N THR A 260 -33.74 31.52 5.38
CA THR A 260 -32.89 31.50 4.18
C THR A 260 -31.40 31.28 4.49
N GLN A 261 -30.90 31.78 5.62
CA GLN A 261 -29.52 31.51 6.04
C GLN A 261 -29.19 30.02 6.28
N PRO A 262 -29.97 29.24 7.04
CA PRO A 262 -29.71 27.81 7.19
C PRO A 262 -29.87 27.06 5.86
N ALA A 263 -30.78 27.47 4.98
CA ALA A 263 -30.92 26.87 3.65
C ALA A 263 -29.65 27.06 2.80
N THR A 264 -29.14 28.29 2.70
CA THR A 264 -27.90 28.57 1.94
C THR A 264 -26.65 27.92 2.57
N ASN A 265 -26.61 27.78 3.89
CA ASN A 265 -25.56 27.04 4.59
C ASN A 265 -25.63 25.53 4.27
N LEU A 266 -26.84 24.94 4.30
CA LEU A 266 -27.04 23.55 3.93
C LEU A 266 -26.69 23.29 2.46
N GLU A 267 -27.07 24.19 1.54
CA GLU A 267 -26.68 24.11 0.12
C GLU A 267 -25.16 24.16 -0.06
N SER A 268 -24.48 25.05 0.68
CA SER A 268 -23.01 25.14 0.67
C SER A 268 -22.37 23.85 1.19
N LYS A 269 -22.88 23.29 2.30
CA LYS A 269 -22.42 22.01 2.86
C LYS A 269 -22.63 20.85 1.90
N ILE A 270 -23.80 20.77 1.25
CA ILE A 270 -24.08 19.77 0.21
C ILE A 270 -23.11 19.94 -0.96
N GLY A 271 -22.84 21.18 -1.40
CA GLY A 271 -21.87 21.48 -2.44
C GLY A 271 -20.46 20.99 -2.11
N ILE A 272 -20.00 21.20 -0.88
CA ILE A 272 -18.69 20.71 -0.40
C ILE A 272 -18.69 19.17 -0.32
N LEU A 273 -19.73 18.57 0.27
CA LEU A 273 -19.88 17.11 0.39
C LEU A 273 -19.91 16.41 -0.98
N ILE A 274 -20.43 17.06 -2.03
CA ILE A 274 -20.41 16.52 -3.40
C ILE A 274 -19.03 16.68 -4.06
N LYS A 275 -18.31 17.77 -3.78
CA LYS A 275 -16.97 18.02 -4.33
C LYS A 275 -15.90 17.13 -3.70
N LEU A 276 -16.00 16.88 -2.39
CA LEU A 276 -14.97 16.20 -1.62
C LEU A 276 -14.66 14.76 -2.12
N PRO A 277 -15.64 13.91 -2.49
CA PRO A 277 -15.37 12.61 -3.10
C PRO A 277 -14.67 12.70 -4.45
N ARG A 278 -15.00 13.71 -5.27
CA ARG A 278 -14.36 13.92 -6.58
C ARG A 278 -12.90 14.33 -6.41
N GLU A 279 -12.63 15.29 -5.52
CA GLU A 279 -11.28 15.73 -5.19
C GLU A 279 -10.45 14.63 -4.51
N SER A 280 -11.08 13.86 -3.63
CA SER A 280 -10.45 12.69 -2.99
C SER A 280 -10.10 11.62 -4.02
N SER A 281 -11.00 11.33 -4.96
CA SER A 281 -10.78 10.36 -6.04
C SER A 281 -9.64 10.78 -6.97
N THR A 282 -9.60 12.06 -7.40
CA THR A 282 -8.49 12.56 -8.25
C THR A 282 -7.16 12.55 -7.51
N ARG A 283 -7.15 12.89 -6.21
CA ARG A 283 -5.95 12.84 -5.38
C ARG A 283 -5.44 11.41 -5.17
N ASN A 284 -6.34 10.45 -4.97
CA ASN A 284 -5.97 9.04 -4.84
C ASN A 284 -5.42 8.48 -6.16
N ALA A 285 -6.02 8.83 -7.30
CA ALA A 285 -5.49 8.45 -8.61
C ALA A 285 -4.07 9.00 -8.86
N ALA A 286 -3.77 10.22 -8.40
CA ALA A 286 -2.42 10.79 -8.47
C ALA A 286 -1.43 10.02 -7.58
N ARG A 287 -1.82 9.70 -6.34
CA ARG A 287 -0.99 8.90 -5.41
C ARG A 287 -0.72 7.50 -5.93
N GLU A 288 -1.71 6.83 -6.55
CA GLU A 288 -1.50 5.51 -7.15
C GLU A 288 -0.46 5.54 -8.29
N LYS A 289 -0.42 6.61 -9.09
CA LYS A 289 0.61 6.79 -10.12
C LYS A 289 2.00 6.96 -9.51
N GLU A 290 2.12 7.78 -8.46
CA GLU A 290 3.38 7.98 -7.75
C GLU A 290 3.89 6.69 -7.09
N VAL A 291 3.01 5.91 -6.46
CA VAL A 291 3.37 4.60 -5.88
C VAL A 291 3.84 3.62 -6.96
N LYS A 292 3.21 3.60 -8.13
CA LYS A 292 3.65 2.79 -9.27
C LYS A 292 5.03 3.20 -9.78
N ASP A 293 5.27 4.50 -9.92
CA ASP A 293 6.58 5.04 -10.34
C ASP A 293 7.68 4.73 -9.33
N LEU A 294 7.44 4.97 -8.04
CA LEU A 294 8.39 4.63 -6.97
C LEU A 294 8.71 3.14 -6.95
N LYS A 295 7.70 2.28 -7.12
CA LYS A 295 7.91 0.83 -7.21
C LYS A 295 8.76 0.45 -8.42
N ALA A 296 8.54 1.08 -9.58
CA ALA A 296 9.36 0.87 -10.77
C ALA A 296 10.81 1.32 -10.53
N ARG A 297 11.03 2.47 -9.91
CA ARG A 297 12.35 3.00 -9.56
C ARG A 297 13.10 2.11 -8.57
N VAL A 298 12.43 1.62 -7.52
CA VAL A 298 13.03 0.67 -6.56
C VAL A 298 13.42 -0.64 -7.26
N LYS A 299 12.57 -1.15 -8.16
CA LYS A 299 12.89 -2.35 -8.94
C LYS A 299 14.10 -2.13 -9.84
N ALA A 300 14.16 -1.00 -10.55
CA ALA A 300 15.30 -0.63 -11.41
C ALA A 300 16.59 -0.46 -10.62
N ALA A 301 16.55 0.23 -9.47
CA ALA A 301 17.70 0.39 -8.59
C ALA A 301 18.20 -0.95 -8.01
N THR A 302 17.27 -1.83 -7.63
CA THR A 302 17.61 -3.17 -7.14
C THR A 302 18.26 -4.01 -8.24
N GLN A 303 17.72 -3.94 -9.46
CA GLN A 303 18.29 -4.63 -10.63
C GLN A 303 19.69 -4.10 -10.94
N ALA A 304 19.86 -2.78 -11.04
CA ALA A 304 21.16 -2.16 -11.25
C ALA A 304 22.19 -2.53 -10.17
N ARG A 305 21.75 -2.65 -8.91
CA ARG A 305 22.61 -3.12 -7.82
C ARG A 305 23.02 -4.58 -7.97
N ASN A 306 22.11 -5.44 -8.42
CA ASN A 306 22.42 -6.84 -8.68
C ASN A 306 23.39 -6.99 -9.87
N ASP A 307 23.17 -6.21 -10.93
CA ASP A 307 24.03 -6.21 -12.12
C ASP A 307 25.44 -5.67 -11.79
N ALA A 308 25.53 -4.61 -10.98
CA ALA A 308 26.81 -4.05 -10.55
C ALA A 308 27.54 -4.87 -9.48
N GLY A 309 26.83 -5.72 -8.73
CA GLY A 309 27.38 -6.47 -7.59
C GLY A 309 27.74 -7.94 -7.87
N GLY A 310 27.42 -8.46 -9.06
CA GLY A 310 27.27 -9.91 -9.26
C GLY A 310 28.35 -10.65 -10.07
N GLY A 311 29.00 -10.02 -11.05
CA GLY A 311 29.85 -10.76 -12.01
C GLY A 311 31.35 -10.57 -11.79
N ASP A 312 31.82 -9.33 -11.92
CA ASP A 312 33.22 -9.09 -12.24
C ASP A 312 34.17 -9.30 -11.05
N LEU A 313 33.69 -9.14 -9.82
CA LEU A 313 34.56 -9.23 -8.64
C LEU A 313 35.00 -10.67 -8.33
N TRP A 314 34.21 -11.67 -8.72
CA TRP A 314 34.56 -13.07 -8.52
C TRP A 314 35.52 -13.55 -9.60
N ASP A 315 35.32 -13.14 -10.85
CA ASP A 315 36.19 -13.49 -11.97
C ASP A 315 37.59 -12.88 -11.80
N TRP A 316 37.67 -11.61 -11.38
CA TRP A 316 38.96 -10.97 -11.08
C TRP A 316 39.71 -11.67 -9.95
N LYS A 317 38.96 -12.10 -8.92
CA LYS A 317 39.54 -12.81 -7.77
C LYS A 317 40.00 -14.22 -8.14
N GLU A 318 39.34 -14.87 -9.09
CA GLU A 318 39.76 -16.19 -9.59
C GLU A 318 40.98 -16.10 -10.50
N GLU A 319 41.04 -15.11 -11.39
CA GLU A 319 42.21 -14.84 -12.23
C GLU A 319 43.46 -14.50 -11.39
N GLU A 320 43.32 -13.66 -10.36
CA GLU A 320 44.43 -13.40 -9.41
C GLU A 320 44.86 -14.66 -8.66
N ARG A 321 43.90 -15.52 -8.27
CA ARG A 321 44.20 -16.78 -7.58
C ARG A 321 44.97 -17.75 -8.49
N GLU A 322 44.57 -17.85 -9.75
CA GLU A 322 45.24 -18.70 -10.73
C GLU A 322 46.66 -18.19 -11.05
N LYS A 323 46.82 -16.87 -11.16
CA LYS A 323 48.14 -16.23 -11.34
C LYS A 323 49.05 -16.49 -10.15
N LEU A 324 48.54 -16.37 -8.92
CA LEU A 324 49.30 -16.67 -7.70
C LEU A 324 49.69 -18.15 -7.63
N ASN A 325 48.77 -19.06 -7.95
CA ASN A 325 49.03 -20.50 -7.99
C ASN A 325 50.08 -20.89 -9.03
N SER A 326 50.08 -20.23 -10.19
CA SER A 326 51.11 -20.40 -11.22
C SER A 326 52.46 -19.94 -10.72
N ARG A 327 52.53 -18.75 -10.09
CA ARG A 327 53.78 -18.25 -9.48
C ARG A 327 54.30 -19.18 -8.38
N ILE A 328 53.43 -19.76 -7.57
CA ILE A 328 53.82 -20.75 -6.55
C ILE A 328 54.41 -22.01 -7.19
N ARG A 329 53.84 -22.49 -8.31
CA ARG A 329 54.40 -23.64 -9.04
C ARG A 329 55.78 -23.34 -9.60
N ASP A 330 55.96 -22.17 -10.21
CA ASP A 330 57.26 -21.75 -10.76
C ASP A 330 58.32 -21.63 -9.67
N LEU A 331 57.99 -20.96 -8.56
CA LEU A 331 58.90 -20.83 -7.41
C LEU A 331 59.24 -22.19 -6.79
N LYS A 332 58.29 -23.12 -6.74
CA LYS A 332 58.56 -24.50 -6.28
C LYS A 332 59.49 -25.26 -7.21
N ALA A 333 59.40 -25.02 -8.53
CA ALA A 333 60.31 -25.62 -9.49
C ALA A 333 61.72 -25.04 -9.36
N GLU A 334 61.85 -23.72 -9.20
CA GLU A 334 63.11 -23.04 -8.94
C GLU A 334 63.76 -23.54 -7.63
N ASP A 335 63.01 -23.62 -6.53
CA ASP A 335 63.48 -24.17 -5.26
C ASP A 335 63.98 -25.62 -5.40
N PHE A 336 63.31 -26.41 -6.24
CA PHE A 336 63.71 -27.79 -6.51
C PHE A 336 65.04 -27.86 -7.27
N GLU A 337 65.25 -27.01 -8.27
CA GLU A 337 66.50 -26.90 -9.00
C GLU A 337 67.65 -26.41 -8.10
N LEU A 338 67.40 -25.40 -7.27
CA LEU A 338 68.39 -24.89 -6.32
C LEU A 338 68.84 -25.98 -5.35
N ARG A 339 67.90 -26.76 -4.78
CA ARG A 339 68.24 -27.90 -3.90
C ARG A 339 69.07 -28.97 -4.59
N ARG A 340 68.95 -29.13 -5.91
CA ARG A 340 69.72 -30.09 -6.70
C ARG A 340 71.10 -29.54 -7.10
N GLY A 341 71.23 -28.22 -7.23
CA GLY A 341 72.44 -27.53 -7.66
C GLY A 341 73.43 -27.18 -6.55
N VAL A 342 73.06 -27.30 -5.27
CA VAL A 342 74.01 -27.14 -4.15
C VAL A 342 74.90 -28.39 -4.09
N PRO A 343 76.21 -28.28 -4.41
CA PRO A 343 77.15 -29.37 -4.16
C PRO A 343 77.29 -29.51 -2.64
N LEU A 344 77.10 -30.73 -2.14
CA LEU A 344 77.32 -31.09 -0.73
C LEU A 344 78.75 -30.81 -0.28
#